data_AF-X1GPK9-F1
#
_entry.id   AF-X1GPK9-F1
#
_cell.length_a   1.000
_cell.length_b   1.000
_cell.length_c   1.000
_cell.angle_alpha   90.00
_cell.angle_beta   90.00
_cell.angle_gamma   90.00
#
_symmetry.space_group_name_H-M   'P 1'
#
loop_
_entity.id
_entity.type
_entity.pdbx_description
1 polymer ?
#
loop_
_entity_poly.entity_id
_entity_poly.type
_entity_poly.pdbx_seq_one_letter_code
_entity_poly.pdbx_strand_id
1 'polypeptide(L)'
;MSIRGFASDNNSGISPEVLKKIEEVNRGHVVGYGDDKYTETAVDLIKKNFGTGAIPFFVFTGTAANVLGIASSIRPFHSVFCAETSHIHVDECGAPERFAGCKLIPIETPDGKIKPDMLSKHMVGFNFEHHSQPGILSISQVSEMGTAYTINEIKDLADFAHRYGLLLHMDGARLSNAVVALGTGFKEITADAG
;
A
#
# COMPACT_ATOMS: atom_id res chain seq x y z
N MET A 1 18.49 5.59 -29.70
CA MET A 1 17.09 5.11 -29.86
C MET A 1 16.46 5.03 -28.49
N SER A 2 15.32 5.69 -28.25
CA SER A 2 14.54 5.47 -27.04
C SER A 2 13.82 4.13 -27.19
N ILE A 3 14.39 3.04 -26.70
CA ILE A 3 13.71 1.75 -26.65
C ILE A 3 12.57 1.90 -25.62
N ARG A 4 11.34 2.00 -26.09
CA ARG A 4 10.14 1.90 -25.25
C ARG A 4 9.67 0.44 -25.29
N GLY A 5 9.63 -0.21 -24.14
CA GLY A 5 9.14 -1.58 -23.99
C GLY A 5 7.82 -1.62 -23.22
N PHE A 6 7.08 -2.73 -23.36
CA PHE A 6 5.83 -2.99 -22.63
C PHE A 6 6.04 -3.92 -21.42
N ALA A 7 7.28 -4.04 -20.94
CA ALA A 7 7.62 -4.96 -19.84
C ALA A 7 7.19 -4.43 -18.46
N SER A 8 7.55 -3.18 -18.15
CA SER A 8 7.23 -2.56 -16.86
C SER A 8 7.39 -1.04 -16.93
N ASP A 9 6.53 -0.36 -16.18
CA ASP A 9 6.59 1.06 -15.86
C ASP A 9 7.82 1.44 -15.03
N ASN A 10 8.43 0.51 -14.30
CA ASN A 10 9.68 0.73 -13.55
C ASN A 10 10.90 0.98 -14.46
N ASN A 11 10.76 0.74 -15.76
CA ASN A 11 11.79 1.08 -16.76
C ASN A 11 11.68 2.53 -17.25
N SER A 12 10.63 3.26 -16.85
CA SER A 12 10.46 4.65 -17.24
C SER A 12 11.50 5.56 -16.58
N GLY A 13 11.91 6.61 -17.30
CA GLY A 13 12.77 7.65 -16.75
C GLY A 13 11.99 8.63 -15.88
N ILE A 14 12.73 9.54 -15.23
CA ILE A 14 12.16 10.65 -14.46
C ILE A 14 11.36 11.61 -15.36
N SER A 15 10.22 12.12 -14.87
CA SER A 15 9.47 13.13 -15.61
C SER A 15 10.23 14.47 -15.68
N PRO A 16 10.08 15.27 -16.75
CA PRO A 16 10.78 16.54 -16.90
C PRO A 16 10.54 17.50 -15.73
N GLU A 17 9.33 17.55 -15.18
CA GLU A 17 8.95 18.41 -14.07
C GLU A 17 9.71 18.03 -12.78
N VAL A 18 9.83 16.72 -12.50
CA VAL A 18 10.57 16.25 -11.32
C VAL A 18 12.07 16.50 -11.51
N LEU A 19 12.62 16.23 -12.70
CA LEU A 19 14.04 16.49 -12.97
C LEU A 19 14.39 17.97 -12.82
N LYS A 20 13.56 18.86 -13.39
CA LYS A 20 13.72 20.31 -13.22
C LYS A 20 13.65 20.68 -11.74
N LYS A 21 12.73 20.09 -10.97
CA LYS A 21 12.62 20.40 -9.56
C LYS A 21 13.86 19.98 -8.77
N ILE A 22 14.44 18.81 -9.07
CA ILE A 22 15.70 18.37 -8.49
C ILE A 22 16.81 19.38 -8.77
N GLU A 23 16.93 19.87 -10.00
CA GLU A 23 17.93 20.88 -10.36
C GLU A 23 17.74 22.20 -9.58
N GLU A 24 16.49 22.64 -9.43
CA GLU A 24 16.14 23.84 -8.65
C GLU A 24 16.55 23.73 -7.19
N VAL A 25 16.27 22.59 -6.54
CA VAL A 25 16.51 22.39 -5.10
C VAL A 25 17.95 22.00 -4.77
N ASN A 26 18.74 21.61 -5.77
CA ASN A 26 20.17 21.28 -5.64
C ASN A 26 21.06 22.53 -5.48
N ARG A 27 20.60 23.53 -4.72
CA ARG A 27 21.30 24.79 -4.46
C ARG A 27 21.30 25.09 -2.97
N GLY A 28 22.48 25.38 -2.43
CA GLY A 28 22.64 25.71 -1.00
C GLY A 28 22.61 24.47 -0.10
N HIS A 29 22.20 24.66 1.15
CA HIS A 29 22.18 23.62 2.19
C HIS A 29 20.84 23.60 2.92
N VAL A 30 20.40 22.41 3.32
CA VAL A 30 19.22 22.18 4.16
C VAL A 30 19.56 21.15 5.23
N VAL A 31 18.76 21.11 6.31
CA VAL A 31 18.91 20.10 7.36
C VAL A 31 18.52 18.73 6.79
N GLY A 32 19.19 17.67 7.24
CA GLY A 32 18.89 16.30 6.84
C GLY A 32 17.68 15.72 7.56
N TYR A 33 17.37 14.46 7.23
CA TYR A 33 16.37 13.64 7.95
C TYR A 33 14.94 14.21 7.98
N GLY A 34 14.57 15.02 6.99
CA GLY A 34 13.20 15.50 6.78
C GLY A 34 12.87 16.81 7.49
N ASP A 35 13.81 17.42 8.22
CA ASP A 35 13.63 18.74 8.86
C ASP A 35 13.93 19.89 7.87
N ASP A 36 13.38 19.77 6.67
CA ASP A 36 13.61 20.72 5.58
C ASP A 36 12.29 21.18 4.93
N LYS A 37 12.34 22.37 4.35
CA LYS A 37 11.18 23.02 3.71
C LYS A 37 10.56 22.21 2.56
N TYR A 38 11.33 21.35 1.89
CA TYR A 38 10.81 20.55 0.79
C TYR A 38 9.99 19.37 1.32
N THR A 39 10.47 18.75 2.39
CA THR A 39 9.71 17.74 3.14
C THR A 39 8.44 18.33 3.73
N GLU A 40 8.50 19.51 4.37
CA GLU A 40 7.31 20.21 4.87
C GLU A 40 6.27 20.46 3.77
N THR A 41 6.70 20.99 2.63
CA THR A 41 5.83 21.21 1.46
C THR A 41 5.21 19.90 0.96
N ALA A 42 5.97 18.82 0.90
CA ALA A 42 5.47 17.51 0.47
C ALA A 42 4.43 16.94 1.44
N VAL A 43 4.65 17.10 2.76
CA VAL A 43 3.70 16.70 3.81
C VAL A 43 2.36 17.43 3.63
N ASP A 44 2.40 18.75 3.41
CA ASP A 44 1.19 19.55 3.22
C ASP A 44 0.41 19.13 1.97
N LEU A 45 1.12 18.85 0.87
CA LEU A 45 0.50 18.34 -0.35
C LEU A 45 -0.14 16.97 -0.14
N ILE A 46 0.50 16.07 0.60
CA ILE A 46 -0.08 14.76 0.93
C ILE A 46 -1.35 14.94 1.77
N LYS A 47 -1.29 15.74 2.84
CA LYS A 47 -2.46 16.02 3.68
C LYS A 47 -3.60 16.67 2.91
N LYS A 48 -3.29 17.55 1.95
CA LYS A 48 -4.30 18.15 1.07
C LYS A 48 -5.01 17.10 0.20
N ASN A 49 -4.29 16.10 -0.30
CA ASN A 49 -4.85 15.12 -1.24
C ASN A 49 -5.43 13.86 -0.57
N PHE A 50 -4.92 13.47 0.60
CA PHE A 50 -5.30 12.26 1.34
C PHE A 50 -6.08 12.56 2.63
N GLY A 51 -6.16 13.82 3.06
CA GLY A 51 -6.83 14.25 4.28
C GLY A 51 -5.87 14.68 5.39
N THR A 52 -6.33 15.54 6.29
CA THR A 52 -5.50 16.17 7.34
C THR A 52 -4.94 15.18 8.36
N GLY A 53 -5.53 13.99 8.46
CA GLY A 53 -5.04 12.88 9.29
C GLY A 53 -3.86 12.11 8.70
N ALA A 54 -3.49 12.35 7.44
CA ALA A 54 -2.36 11.65 6.81
C ALA A 54 -1.02 12.03 7.47
N ILE A 55 -0.23 11.00 7.81
CA ILE A 55 1.13 11.13 8.35
C ILE A 55 2.08 10.44 7.38
N PRO A 56 2.72 11.18 6.45
CA PRO A 56 3.61 10.58 5.47
C PRO A 56 4.99 10.29 6.03
N PHE A 57 5.55 9.16 5.59
CA PHE A 57 6.95 8.81 5.78
C PHE A 57 7.56 8.52 4.41
N PHE A 58 8.66 9.21 4.07
CA PHE A 58 9.32 9.07 2.77
C PHE A 58 10.37 7.96 2.84
N VAL A 59 10.24 6.97 1.96
CA VAL A 59 11.09 5.78 1.91
C VAL A 59 11.56 5.53 0.48
N PHE A 60 12.61 4.72 0.32
CA PHE A 60 13.29 4.58 -0.97
C PHE A 60 12.56 3.69 -1.99
N THR A 61 11.80 2.69 -1.54
CA THR A 61 11.20 1.68 -2.42
C THR A 61 9.81 1.27 -1.98
N GLY A 62 9.02 0.70 -2.90
CA GLY A 62 7.70 0.13 -2.60
C GLY A 62 7.77 -0.98 -1.56
N THR A 63 8.72 -1.92 -1.70
CA THR A 63 8.98 -2.96 -0.70
C THR A 63 9.23 -2.40 0.71
N ALA A 64 10.04 -1.33 0.82
CA ALA A 64 10.26 -0.70 2.12
C ALA A 64 8.97 -0.08 2.69
N ALA A 65 8.15 0.54 1.84
CA ALA A 65 6.87 1.13 2.26
C ALA A 65 5.90 0.06 2.77
N ASN A 66 5.70 -1.03 2.03
CA ASN A 66 4.85 -2.15 2.42
C ASN A 66 5.32 -2.78 3.74
N VAL A 67 6.61 -3.11 3.83
CA VAL A 67 7.19 -3.71 5.03
C VAL A 67 7.04 -2.78 6.24
N LEU A 68 7.33 -1.49 6.11
CA LEU A 68 7.20 -0.54 7.23
C LEU A 68 5.75 -0.33 7.64
N GLY A 69 4.81 -0.22 6.69
CA GLY A 69 3.38 -0.11 6.97
C GLY A 69 2.84 -1.31 7.73
N ILE A 70 3.23 -2.52 7.32
CA ILE A 70 2.85 -3.77 7.98
C ILE A 70 3.53 -3.89 9.35
N ALA A 71 4.87 -3.78 9.41
CA ALA A 71 5.65 -4.02 10.62
C ALA A 71 5.34 -3.03 11.75
N SER A 72 4.98 -1.79 11.43
CA SER A 72 4.58 -0.79 12.43
C SER A 72 3.21 -1.06 13.06
N SER A 73 2.41 -1.95 12.44
CA SER A 73 1.00 -2.13 12.73
C SER A 73 0.66 -3.50 13.34
N ILE A 74 1.65 -4.39 13.51
CA ILE A 74 1.43 -5.77 13.95
C ILE A 74 2.39 -6.26 15.04
N ARG A 75 2.06 -7.43 15.60
CA ARG A 75 2.97 -8.22 16.43
C ARG A 75 3.46 -9.44 15.65
N PRO A 76 4.60 -10.05 16.03
CA PRO A 76 5.13 -11.23 15.32
C PRO A 76 4.18 -12.43 15.27
N PHE A 77 3.23 -12.54 16.22
CA PHE A 77 2.23 -13.60 16.20
C PHE A 77 1.01 -13.29 15.32
N HIS A 78 0.95 -12.10 14.70
CA HIS A 78 -0.13 -11.75 13.79
C HIS A 78 0.08 -12.35 12.40
N SER A 79 -1.02 -12.57 11.69
CA SER A 79 -1.05 -12.89 10.27
C SER A 79 -1.58 -11.72 9.43
N VAL A 80 -1.12 -11.66 8.18
CA VAL A 80 -1.54 -10.69 7.16
C VAL A 80 -2.22 -11.45 6.02
N PHE A 81 -3.48 -11.15 5.75
CA PHE A 81 -4.18 -11.67 4.58
C PHE A 81 -3.87 -10.83 3.36
N CYS A 82 -3.62 -11.47 2.22
CA CYS A 82 -3.29 -10.79 0.96
C CYS A 82 -3.70 -11.65 -0.22
N ALA A 83 -3.81 -11.09 -1.43
CA ALA A 83 -4.09 -11.89 -2.62
C ALA A 83 -2.88 -12.80 -2.91
N GLU A 84 -3.12 -13.99 -3.47
CA GLU A 84 -2.03 -14.88 -3.89
C GLU A 84 -1.12 -14.27 -4.97
N THR A 85 -1.63 -13.27 -5.70
CA THR A 85 -0.88 -12.50 -6.70
C THR A 85 -0.19 -11.26 -6.13
N SER A 86 -0.38 -10.98 -4.84
CA SER A 86 0.07 -9.71 -4.25
C SER A 86 1.59 -9.58 -4.25
N HIS A 87 2.08 -8.36 -4.49
CA HIS A 87 3.51 -8.06 -4.54
C HIS A 87 4.22 -8.47 -3.24
N ILE A 88 3.60 -8.17 -2.08
CA ILE A 88 4.11 -8.55 -0.76
C ILE A 88 4.29 -10.06 -0.59
N HIS A 89 3.52 -10.88 -1.32
CA HIS A 89 3.63 -12.33 -1.29
C HIS A 89 4.61 -12.88 -2.33
N VAL A 90 4.62 -12.32 -3.54
CA VAL A 90 5.32 -12.91 -4.70
C VAL A 90 6.69 -12.28 -4.97
N ASP A 91 6.81 -10.95 -4.89
CA ASP A 91 7.91 -10.19 -5.50
C ASP A 91 8.78 -9.42 -4.49
N GLU A 92 8.57 -9.64 -3.19
CA GLU A 92 9.35 -8.99 -2.12
C GLU A 92 10.35 -9.91 -1.42
N CYS A 93 10.59 -11.12 -1.96
CA CYS A 93 11.59 -12.06 -1.43
C CYS A 93 11.40 -12.35 0.08
N GLY A 94 10.13 -12.45 0.53
CA GLY A 94 9.77 -12.67 1.92
C GLY A 94 10.13 -11.52 2.86
N ALA A 95 10.27 -10.29 2.35
CA ALA A 95 10.59 -9.13 3.17
C ALA A 95 9.55 -8.87 4.29
N PRO A 96 8.22 -8.94 4.04
CA PRO A 96 7.24 -8.79 5.12
C PRO A 96 7.46 -9.81 6.25
N GLU A 97 7.62 -11.10 5.95
CA GLU A 97 7.86 -12.11 6.99
C GLU A 97 9.20 -11.87 7.70
N ARG A 98 10.25 -11.50 6.98
CA ARG A 98 11.60 -11.27 7.53
C ARG A 98 11.66 -10.10 8.51
N PHE A 99 10.99 -9.00 8.20
CA PHE A 99 11.10 -7.73 8.92
C PHE A 99 9.94 -7.46 9.87
N ALA A 100 8.72 -7.87 9.52
CA ALA A 100 7.56 -7.74 10.40
C ALA A 100 7.38 -8.97 11.33
N GLY A 101 8.02 -10.09 10.99
CA GLY A 101 7.95 -11.34 11.77
C GLY A 101 6.60 -12.03 11.69
N CYS A 102 5.76 -11.66 10.72
CA CYS A 102 4.40 -12.17 10.57
C CYS A 102 4.30 -13.36 9.63
N LYS A 103 3.12 -13.99 9.64
CA LYS A 103 2.73 -14.98 8.63
C LYS A 103 1.86 -14.32 7.56
N LEU A 104 2.29 -14.36 6.30
CA LEU A 104 1.39 -14.06 5.19
C LEU A 104 0.43 -15.24 4.96
N ILE A 105 -0.84 -14.94 4.73
CA ILE A 105 -1.88 -15.91 4.37
C ILE A 105 -2.44 -15.48 3.01
N PRO A 106 -1.98 -16.08 1.90
CA PRO A 106 -2.50 -15.76 0.58
C PRO A 106 -3.93 -16.27 0.42
N ILE A 107 -4.76 -15.45 -0.23
CA ILE A 107 -6.14 -15.73 -0.60
C ILE A 107 -6.16 -15.91 -2.11
N GLU A 108 -6.67 -17.05 -2.56
CA GLU A 108 -6.89 -17.33 -3.98
C GLU A 108 -7.93 -16.34 -4.54
N THR A 109 -7.59 -15.67 -5.64
CA THR A 109 -8.44 -14.64 -6.24
C THR A 109 -8.43 -14.78 -7.76
N PRO A 110 -9.60 -14.79 -8.44
CA PRO A 110 -9.65 -14.99 -9.89
C PRO A 110 -9.16 -13.78 -10.69
N ASP A 111 -9.17 -12.58 -10.10
CA ASP A 111 -8.92 -11.30 -10.77
C ASP A 111 -7.99 -10.37 -9.98
N GLY A 112 -7.24 -10.91 -9.01
CA GLY A 112 -6.37 -10.15 -8.11
C GLY A 112 -7.12 -9.37 -7.03
N LYS A 113 -8.45 -9.53 -6.91
CA LYS A 113 -9.26 -8.85 -5.91
C LYS A 113 -9.83 -9.78 -4.85
N ILE A 114 -9.55 -9.47 -3.58
CA ILE A 114 -10.16 -10.13 -2.43
C ILE A 114 -11.60 -9.65 -2.27
N LYS A 115 -12.50 -10.57 -1.92
CA LYS A 115 -13.87 -10.26 -1.50
C LYS A 115 -14.11 -10.76 -0.07
N PRO A 116 -15.02 -10.14 0.70
CA PRO A 116 -15.30 -10.53 2.10
C PRO A 116 -15.68 -12.02 2.28
N ASP A 117 -16.40 -12.61 1.34
CA ASP A 117 -16.80 -14.01 1.35
C ASP A 117 -15.59 -14.97 1.26
N MET A 118 -14.55 -14.59 0.52
CA MET A 118 -13.31 -15.35 0.39
C MET A 118 -12.53 -15.43 1.71
N LEU A 119 -12.65 -14.40 2.57
CA LEU A 119 -11.96 -14.30 3.85
C LEU A 119 -12.63 -15.10 4.98
N SER A 120 -13.93 -15.37 4.85
CA SER A 120 -14.74 -15.92 5.95
C SER A 120 -14.21 -17.26 6.49
N LYS A 121 -13.67 -18.12 5.61
CA LYS A 121 -13.05 -19.40 6.01
C LYS A 121 -11.73 -19.26 6.77
N HIS A 122 -11.10 -18.08 6.68
CA HIS A 122 -9.84 -17.77 7.35
C HIS A 122 -10.02 -17.04 8.69
N MET A 123 -11.23 -16.54 8.98
CA MET A 123 -11.57 -15.89 10.25
C MET A 123 -11.85 -16.91 11.36
N VAL A 124 -10.84 -17.74 11.67
CA VAL A 124 -10.93 -18.83 12.65
C VAL A 124 -9.73 -18.81 13.59
N GLY A 125 -9.86 -19.46 14.76
CA GLY A 125 -8.73 -19.60 15.70
C GLY A 125 -8.38 -18.34 16.50
N PHE A 126 -9.29 -17.37 16.57
CA PHE A 126 -9.15 -16.21 17.44
C PHE A 126 -8.94 -16.64 18.90
N ASN A 127 -7.98 -16.00 19.56
CA ASN A 127 -7.59 -16.27 20.95
C ASN A 127 -7.10 -17.70 21.22
N PHE A 128 -6.81 -18.49 20.18
CA PHE A 128 -6.17 -19.78 20.33
C PHE A 128 -4.66 -19.65 20.15
N GLU A 129 -3.90 -19.87 21.22
CA GLU A 129 -2.47 -19.58 21.33
C GLU A 129 -1.59 -20.32 20.32
N HIS A 130 -2.08 -21.45 19.79
CA HIS A 130 -1.36 -22.24 18.78
C HIS A 130 -1.53 -21.69 17.35
N HIS A 131 -2.40 -20.70 17.14
CA HIS A 131 -2.65 -20.10 15.83
C HIS A 131 -2.13 -18.66 15.77
N SER A 132 -1.60 -18.27 14.61
CA SER A 132 -1.35 -16.86 14.30
C SER A 132 -2.67 -16.10 14.32
N GLN A 133 -2.67 -14.91 14.91
CA GLN A 133 -3.88 -14.11 15.08
C GLN A 133 -4.09 -13.17 13.88
N PRO A 134 -5.28 -13.11 13.27
CA PRO A 134 -5.63 -12.12 12.26
C PRO A 134 -5.25 -10.69 12.68
N GLY A 135 -4.42 -10.00 11.89
CA GLY A 135 -3.98 -8.63 12.22
C GLY A 135 -4.21 -7.60 11.10
N ILE A 136 -3.92 -7.97 9.85
CA ILE A 136 -4.05 -7.05 8.70
C ILE A 136 -4.72 -7.77 7.53
N LEU A 137 -5.59 -7.04 6.84
CA LEU A 137 -5.97 -7.33 5.45
C LEU A 137 -5.21 -6.36 4.55
N SER A 138 -4.40 -6.89 3.62
CA SER A 138 -3.64 -6.11 2.65
C SER A 138 -4.22 -6.27 1.26
N ILE A 139 -4.50 -5.15 0.59
CA ILE A 139 -4.98 -5.08 -0.80
C ILE A 139 -4.03 -4.23 -1.65
N SER A 140 -3.98 -4.48 -2.96
CA SER A 140 -3.21 -3.68 -3.91
C SER A 140 -4.16 -2.85 -4.79
N GLN A 141 -3.88 -1.56 -4.97
CA GLN A 141 -4.71 -0.65 -5.76
C GLN A 141 -3.86 0.17 -6.75
N VAL A 142 -3.89 -0.11 -8.05
CA VAL A 142 -4.53 -1.28 -8.71
C VAL A 142 -3.84 -2.61 -8.34
N SER A 143 -4.52 -3.73 -8.56
CA SER A 143 -3.93 -5.06 -8.37
C SER A 143 -2.80 -5.34 -9.34
N GLU A 144 -2.03 -6.38 -9.05
CA GLU A 144 -0.95 -6.88 -9.91
C GLU A 144 -1.47 -7.45 -11.23
N MET A 145 -2.77 -7.77 -11.31
CA MET A 145 -3.46 -8.16 -12.53
C MET A 145 -4.06 -6.96 -13.31
N GLY A 146 -3.83 -5.73 -12.84
CA GLY A 146 -4.31 -4.50 -13.47
C GLY A 146 -5.79 -4.19 -13.23
N THR A 147 -6.45 -4.89 -12.30
CA THR A 147 -7.83 -4.59 -11.89
C THR A 147 -7.86 -3.55 -10.78
N ALA A 148 -8.89 -2.71 -10.76
CA ALA A 148 -9.09 -1.71 -9.71
C ALA A 148 -10.26 -2.11 -8.80
N TYR A 149 -10.07 -1.93 -7.50
CA TYR A 149 -11.19 -1.95 -6.56
C TYR A 149 -11.98 -0.65 -6.69
N THR A 150 -13.31 -0.75 -6.78
CA THR A 150 -14.19 0.41 -6.64
C THR A 150 -14.21 0.90 -5.20
N ILE A 151 -14.64 2.14 -4.97
CA ILE A 151 -14.79 2.70 -3.61
C ILE A 151 -15.67 1.80 -2.74
N ASN A 152 -16.76 1.26 -3.29
CA ASN A 152 -17.66 0.38 -2.54
C ASN A 152 -17.00 -0.95 -2.18
N GLU A 153 -16.21 -1.54 -3.09
CA GLU A 153 -15.47 -2.76 -2.78
C GLU A 153 -14.42 -2.52 -1.67
N ILE A 154 -13.76 -1.35 -1.66
CA ILE A 154 -12.83 -0.98 -0.58
C ILE A 154 -13.59 -0.82 0.75
N LYS A 155 -14.75 -0.16 0.74
CA LYS A 155 -15.60 -0.01 1.93
C LYS A 155 -16.07 -1.34 2.49
N ASP A 156 -16.53 -2.24 1.64
CA ASP A 156 -16.97 -3.58 2.06
C ASP A 156 -15.83 -4.36 2.73
N LEU A 157 -14.60 -4.21 2.24
CA LEU A 157 -13.40 -4.82 2.82
C LEU A 157 -12.95 -4.13 4.12
N ALA A 158 -13.01 -2.80 4.19
CA ALA A 158 -12.70 -2.05 5.38
C ALA A 158 -13.67 -2.40 6.51
N ASP A 159 -14.98 -2.36 6.24
CA ASP A 159 -16.03 -2.76 7.18
C ASP A 159 -15.87 -4.20 7.64
N PHE A 160 -15.51 -5.11 6.73
CA PHE A 160 -15.22 -6.50 7.09
C PHE A 160 -13.99 -6.59 8.00
N ALA A 161 -12.87 -5.96 7.64
CA ALA A 161 -11.63 -6.00 8.43
C ALA A 161 -11.87 -5.42 9.84
N HIS A 162 -12.47 -4.24 9.93
CA HIS A 162 -12.74 -3.56 11.20
C HIS A 162 -13.71 -4.34 12.09
N ARG A 163 -14.70 -5.05 11.52
CA ARG A 163 -15.60 -5.93 12.30
C ARG A 163 -14.87 -7.04 13.05
N TYR A 164 -13.78 -7.55 12.48
CA TYR A 164 -12.93 -8.56 13.09
C TYR A 164 -11.71 -7.98 13.84
N GLY A 165 -11.59 -6.65 13.93
CA GLY A 165 -10.49 -5.97 14.60
C GLY A 165 -9.18 -5.96 13.81
N LEU A 166 -9.22 -6.22 12.50
CA LEU A 166 -8.05 -6.13 11.62
C LEU A 166 -7.91 -4.69 11.12
N LEU A 167 -6.68 -4.32 10.77
CA LEU A 167 -6.40 -3.11 9.99
C LEU A 167 -6.48 -3.41 8.50
N LEU A 168 -6.80 -2.38 7.70
CA LEU A 168 -6.71 -2.42 6.24
C LEU A 168 -5.42 -1.73 5.79
N HIS A 169 -4.56 -2.47 5.10
CA HIS A 169 -3.37 -1.97 4.42
C HIS A 169 -3.63 -1.90 2.91
N MET A 170 -3.17 -0.83 2.25
CA MET A 170 -3.26 -0.68 0.81
C MET A 170 -1.87 -0.47 0.20
N ASP A 171 -1.42 -1.42 -0.61
CA ASP A 171 -0.30 -1.21 -1.53
C ASP A 171 -0.78 -0.30 -2.67
N GLY A 172 -0.29 0.94 -2.63
CA GLY A 172 -0.62 1.99 -3.58
C GLY A 172 0.41 2.19 -4.70
N ALA A 173 1.22 1.19 -5.05
CA ALA A 173 2.27 1.34 -6.08
C ALA A 173 1.76 1.96 -7.39
N ARG A 174 0.49 1.72 -7.74
CA ARG A 174 -0.18 2.26 -8.91
C ARG A 174 -1.48 3.01 -8.57
N LEU A 175 -1.52 3.67 -7.41
CA LEU A 175 -2.72 4.35 -6.92
C LEU A 175 -3.19 5.46 -7.87
N SER A 176 -2.26 6.18 -8.49
CA SER A 176 -2.57 7.21 -9.50
C SER A 176 -3.33 6.64 -10.70
N ASN A 177 -3.05 5.40 -11.12
CA ASN A 177 -3.78 4.74 -12.20
C ASN A 177 -5.23 4.45 -11.81
N ALA A 178 -5.45 4.01 -10.56
CA ALA A 178 -6.80 3.77 -10.03
C ALA A 178 -7.62 5.07 -9.95
N VAL A 179 -7.03 6.16 -9.44
CA VAL A 179 -7.65 7.49 -9.38
C VAL A 179 -8.18 7.92 -10.75
N VAL A 180 -7.32 7.82 -11.78
CA VAL A 180 -7.69 8.21 -13.15
C VAL A 180 -8.74 7.27 -13.74
N ALA A 181 -8.57 5.95 -13.58
CA ALA A 181 -9.48 4.97 -14.14
C ALA A 181 -10.90 5.04 -13.53
N LEU A 182 -11.01 5.38 -12.24
CA LEU A 182 -12.27 5.47 -11.51
C LEU A 182 -12.88 6.88 -11.53
N GLY A 183 -12.15 7.90 -12.02
CA GLY A 183 -12.63 9.28 -12.07
C GLY A 183 -12.87 9.89 -10.68
N THR A 184 -11.97 9.62 -9.74
CA THR A 184 -12.11 9.97 -8.31
C THR A 184 -10.85 10.64 -7.77
N GLY A 185 -10.83 11.08 -6.50
CA GLY A 185 -9.64 11.61 -5.82
C GLY A 185 -8.93 10.58 -4.92
N PHE A 186 -7.68 10.87 -4.55
CA PHE A 186 -6.90 10.01 -3.64
C PHE A 186 -7.61 9.74 -2.32
N LYS A 187 -8.15 10.79 -1.67
CA LYS A 187 -8.89 10.68 -0.40
C LYS A 187 -10.10 9.75 -0.49
N GLU A 188 -10.84 9.81 -1.60
CA GLU A 188 -12.09 9.05 -1.80
C GLU A 188 -11.86 7.54 -1.88
N ILE A 189 -10.75 7.11 -2.47
CA ILE A 189 -10.36 5.69 -2.56
C ILE A 189 -9.44 5.24 -1.43
N THR A 190 -9.12 6.11 -0.47
CA THR A 190 -8.31 5.78 0.70
C THR A 190 -9.05 6.13 1.98
N ALA A 191 -8.79 7.30 2.56
CA ALA A 191 -9.30 7.69 3.88
C ALA A 191 -10.85 7.73 3.99
N ASP A 192 -11.57 8.06 2.91
CA ASP A 192 -13.04 8.09 2.93
C ASP A 192 -13.66 6.71 2.60
N ALA A 193 -12.83 5.72 2.25
CA ALA A 193 -13.26 4.35 1.94
C ALA A 193 -13.19 3.40 3.15
N GLY A 194 -12.85 3.90 4.34
CA GLY A 194 -12.88 3.15 5.60
C GLY A 194 -11.51 3.06 6.26
#